data_AF-A0A6C0KHD2-F1
#
_entry.id   AF-A0A6C0KHD2-F1
#
_cell.length_a   1.000
_cell.length_b   1.000
_cell.length_c   1.000
_cell.angle_alpha   90.00
_cell.angle_beta   90.00
_cell.angle_gamma   90.00
#
_symmetry.space_group_name_H-M   'P 1'
#
loop_
_entity.id
_entity.type
_entity.pdbx_description
1 polymer ?
#
loop_
_entity_poly.entity_id
_entity_poly.type
_entity_poly.pdbx_seq_one_letter_code
_entity_poly.pdbx_strand_id
1 'polypeptide(L)'
;MEHVFFIAVFTVIVFLLIKFLESKYLDKESKPLKLLVRDALVVFVSSMTAAFGFFYFQTTIRDFFNVVTDTTTLNSANTEIFTDTPGF
;
A
#
# COMPACT_ATOMS: atom_id res chain seq x y z
N MET A 1 10.13 -1.04 5.20
CA MET A 1 9.18 -1.06 6.34
C MET A 1 9.06 0.29 7.04
N GLU A 2 10.16 1.01 7.32
CA GLU A 2 10.10 2.30 8.02
C GLU A 2 9.32 3.40 7.26
N HIS A 3 9.61 3.59 5.97
CA HIS A 3 8.89 4.57 5.14
C HIS A 3 7.38 4.31 5.02
N VAL A 4 6.98 3.05 5.20
CA VAL A 4 5.61 2.57 5.09
C VAL A 4 4.77 3.01 6.27
N PHE A 5 5.37 2.84 7.45
CA PHE A 5 4.79 3.28 8.70
C PHE A 5 4.61 4.80 8.69
N PHE A 6 5.59 5.52 8.14
CA PHE A 6 5.52 6.96 7.97
C PHE A 6 4.36 7.39 7.06
N ILE A 7 4.16 6.70 5.93
CA ILE A 7 3.04 6.95 5.02
C ILE A 7 1.69 6.68 5.69
N ALA A 8 1.56 5.57 6.42
CA ALA A 8 0.32 5.23 7.12
C ALA A 8 -0.05 6.30 8.16
N VAL A 9 0.91 6.70 8.99
CA VAL A 9 0.74 7.77 9.99
C VAL A 9 0.40 9.10 9.33
N PHE A 10 1.11 9.46 8.26
CA PHE A 10 0.85 10.69 7.51
C PHE A 10 -0.55 10.71 6.90
N THR A 11 -1.01 9.58 6.36
CA THR A 11 -2.36 9.45 5.77
C THR A 11 -3.45 9.66 6.82
N VAL A 12 -3.26 9.15 8.04
CA VAL A 12 -4.19 9.39 9.16
C VAL A 12 -4.21 10.86 9.57
N ILE A 13 -3.05 11.52 9.65
CA ILE A 13 -2.97 12.94 9.98
C ILE A 13 -3.71 13.79 8.94
N VAL A 14 -3.49 13.53 7.65
CA VAL A 14 -4.19 14.22 6.57
C VAL A 14 -5.71 13.98 6.64
N PHE A 15 -6.13 12.73 6.90
CA PHE A 15 -7.54 12.41 7.09
C PHE A 15 -8.16 13.21 8.25
N LEU A 16 -7.50 13.28 9.41
CA LEU A 16 -7.97 14.05 10.55
C LEU A 16 -8.06 15.55 10.23
N LEU A 17 -7.08 16.12 9.52
CA LEU A 17 -7.12 17.52 9.10
C LEU A 17 -8.29 17.81 8.17
N ILE A 18 -8.54 16.96 7.18
CA ILE A 18 -9.68 17.10 6.26
C ILE A 18 -11.00 16.96 7.04
N LYS A 19 -11.12 15.98 7.94
CA LYS A 19 -12.33 15.78 8.75
C LYS A 19 -12.60 16.94 9.68
N PHE A 20 -11.55 17.52 10.26
CA PHE A 20 -11.64 18.72 11.08
C PHE A 20 -12.10 19.94 10.27
N LEU A 21 -11.57 20.11 9.05
CA LEU A 21 -12.06 21.13 8.11
C LEU A 21 -13.53 20.89 7.74
N GLU A 22 -13.93 19.64 7.47
CA GLU A 22 -15.30 19.26 7.14
C GLU A 22 -16.27 19.64 8.27
N SER A 23 -15.94 19.31 9.52
CA SER A 23 -16.72 19.70 10.71
C SER A 23 -16.67 21.20 11.04
N LYS A 24 -15.72 21.95 10.48
CA LYS A 24 -15.65 23.42 10.67
C LYS A 24 -16.44 24.19 9.61
N TYR A 25 -16.46 23.69 8.37
CA TYR A 25 -16.98 24.43 7.21
C TYR A 25 -18.23 23.84 6.56
N LEU A 26 -18.43 22.52 6.56
CA LEU A 26 -19.60 21.88 5.92
C LEU A 26 -20.70 21.53 6.92
N ASP A 27 -20.36 20.91 8.04
CA ASP A 27 -21.35 20.50 9.05
C ASP A 27 -21.32 21.48 10.24
N LYS A 28 -22.40 22.25 10.42
CA LYS A 28 -22.57 23.14 11.58
C LYS A 28 -22.91 22.40 12.88
N GLU A 29 -23.19 21.11 12.78
CA GLU A 29 -23.35 20.21 13.93
C GLU A 29 -22.06 19.41 14.14
N SER A 30 -21.50 19.53 15.35
CA SER A 30 -20.35 18.71 15.75
C SER A 30 -20.76 17.23 15.76
N LYS A 31 -20.34 16.47 14.74
CA LYS A 31 -20.48 15.01 14.74
C LYS A 31 -19.91 14.47 16.05
N PRO A 32 -20.57 13.48 16.69
CA PRO A 32 -20.09 12.94 17.96
C PRO A 32 -18.67 12.43 17.78
N LEU A 33 -17.76 12.85 18.68
CA LEU A 33 -16.33 12.55 18.63
C LEU A 33 -16.04 11.03 18.49
N LYS A 34 -16.96 10.21 19.00
CA LYS A 34 -16.94 8.74 18.89
C LYS A 34 -16.95 8.23 17.44
N LEU A 35 -17.69 8.88 16.54
CA LEU A 35 -17.72 8.51 15.12
C LEU A 35 -16.41 8.86 14.42
N LEU A 36 -15.84 10.02 14.74
CA LEU A 36 -14.59 10.49 14.15
C LEU A 36 -13.40 9.58 14.51
N VAL A 37 -13.32 9.14 15.78
CA VAL A 37 -12.29 8.19 16.22
C VAL A 37 -12.47 6.82 15.54
N ARG A 38 -13.72 6.35 15.37
CA ARG A 38 -13.99 5.10 14.66
C ARG A 38 -13.51 5.17 13.21
N ASP A 39 -13.84 6.25 12.51
CA ASP A 39 -13.47 6.42 11.11
C ASP A 39 -11.94 6.58 10.97
N ALA A 40 -11.28 7.29 11.89
CA ALA A 40 -9.82 7.39 11.88
C ALA A 40 -9.12 6.02 12.09
N LEU A 41 -9.66 5.17 12.98
CA LEU A 41 -9.17 3.80 13.15
C LEU A 41 -9.35 2.96 11.87
N VAL A 42 -10.50 3.07 11.21
CA VAL A 42 -10.74 2.38 9.93
C VAL A 42 -9.74 2.83 8.87
N VAL A 43 -9.49 4.14 8.75
CA VAL A 43 -8.51 4.69 7.81
C VAL A 43 -7.10 4.19 8.12
N PHE A 44 -6.70 4.19 9.40
CA PHE A 44 -5.41 3.65 9.81
C PHE A 44 -5.24 2.18 9.40
N VAL A 45 -6.19 1.32 9.76
CA VAL A 45 -6.14 -0.11 9.42
C VAL A 45 -6.16 -0.31 7.91
N SER A 46 -6.99 0.43 7.17
CA SER A 46 -7.03 0.34 5.71
C SER A 46 -5.70 0.72 5.07
N SER A 47 -5.04 1.79 5.54
CA SER A 47 -3.75 2.24 5.03
C SER A 47 -2.65 1.22 5.33
N MET A 48 -2.68 0.59 6.50
CA MET A 48 -1.73 -0.44 6.90
C MET A 48 -1.87 -1.70 6.05
N THR A 49 -3.11 -2.16 5.84
CA THR A 49 -3.42 -3.33 5.00
C THR A 49 -3.05 -3.08 3.54
N ALA A 50 -3.38 -1.90 3.00
CA ALA A 50 -3.02 -1.52 1.63
C ALA A 50 -1.49 -1.50 1.45
N ALA A 51 -0.78 -0.94 2.42
CA ALA A 51 0.66 -0.88 2.38
C ALA A 51 1.29 -2.29 2.47
N PHE A 52 0.80 -3.14 3.37
CA PHE A 52 1.24 -4.54 3.45
C PHE A 52 1.01 -5.30 2.14
N GLY A 53 -0.17 -5.14 1.54
CA GLY A 53 -0.47 -5.70 0.22
C GLY A 53 0.49 -5.20 -0.86
N PHE A 54 0.79 -3.90 -0.88
CA PHE A 54 1.76 -3.34 -1.81
C PHE A 54 3.13 -4.00 -1.67
N PHE A 55 3.67 -4.16 -0.46
CA PHE A 55 4.98 -4.83 -0.28
C PHE A 55 4.96 -6.29 -0.70
N TYR A 56 3.87 -7.01 -0.43
CA TYR A 56 3.74 -8.40 -0.82
C TYR A 56 3.70 -8.56 -2.35
N PHE A 57 2.97 -7.69 -3.05
CA PHE A 57 2.82 -7.76 -4.50
C PHE A 57 3.86 -6.98 -5.30
N GLN A 58 4.68 -6.14 -4.66
CA GLN A 58 5.64 -5.26 -5.33
C GLN A 58 6.56 -6.03 -6.29
N THR A 59 7.11 -7.16 -5.83
CA THR A 59 8.02 -7.98 -6.64
C THR A 59 7.28 -8.62 -7.81
N THR A 60 6.13 -9.26 -7.55
CA THR A 60 5.32 -9.93 -8.58
C THR A 60 4.83 -8.97 -9.67
N ILE A 61 4.35 -7.78 -9.28
CA ILE A 61 3.89 -6.75 -10.21
C ILE A 61 5.04 -6.23 -11.06
N ARG A 62 6.20 -5.98 -10.45
CA ARG A 62 7.38 -5.50 -11.15
C ARG A 62 7.91 -6.54 -12.14
N ASP A 63 7.93 -7.80 -11.74
CA ASP A 63 8.41 -8.89 -12.60
C ASP A 63 7.45 -9.13 -13.78
N PHE A 64 6.13 -9.06 -13.56
CA PHE A 64 5.14 -9.07 -14.64
C PHE A 64 5.35 -7.90 -15.62
N PHE A 65 5.52 -6.68 -15.11
CA PHE A 65 5.75 -5.50 -15.97
C PHE A 65 7.07 -5.58 -16.74
N ASN A 66 8.13 -6.14 -16.15
CA ASN A 66 9.40 -6.35 -16.82
C ASN A 66 9.29 -7.36 -17.97
N VAL A 67 8.51 -8.43 -17.79
CA VAL A 67 8.25 -9.42 -18.86
C VAL A 67 7.42 -8.81 -19.99
N VAL A 68 6.41 -7.99 -19.68
CA VAL A 68 5.56 -7.36 -20.70
C VAL A 68 6.28 -6.23 -21.46
N THR A 69 7.26 -5.58 -20.84
CA THR A 69 7.96 -4.42 -21.39
C THR A 69 9.33 -4.76 -22.00
N ASP A 70 9.72 -6.04 -22.03
CA ASP A 70 11.03 -6.53 -22.50
C ASP A 70 12.24 -5.79 -21.89
N THR A 71 12.10 -5.22 -20.69
CA THR A 71 13.22 -4.61 -19.97
C THR A 71 14.11 -5.71 -19.41
N THR A 72 15.31 -5.87 -20.00
CA THR A 72 16.31 -6.92 -19.74
C THR A 72 16.98 -6.81 -18.35
N THR A 73 16.20 -6.81 -17.28
CA THR A 73 16.68 -6.98 -15.91
C THR A 73 15.87 -8.08 -15.23
N LEU A 74 15.86 -9.26 -15.85
CA LEU A 74 15.30 -10.46 -15.21
C LEU A 74 16.27 -10.88 -14.11
N ASN A 75 15.79 -10.88 -12.87
CA ASN A 75 16.58 -11.27 -11.71
C ASN A 75 17.00 -12.74 -11.84
N SER A 76 18.29 -12.98 -12.12
CA SER A 76 18.84 -14.32 -12.43
C SER A 76 18.66 -15.36 -11.34
N ALA A 77 18.25 -14.96 -10.13
CA ALA A 77 17.97 -15.87 -9.02
C ALA A 77 16.65 -16.67 -9.17
N ASN A 78 15.70 -16.20 -9.99
CA ASN A 78 14.37 -16.82 -10.16
C ASN A 78 14.15 -17.48 -11.53
N THR A 79 15.13 -17.43 -12.43
CA THR A 79 15.02 -18.12 -13.71
C THR A 79 15.36 -19.59 -13.49
N GLU A 80 14.34 -20.44 -13.40
CA GLU A 80 14.52 -21.89 -13.48
C GLU A 80 14.99 -22.23 -14.90
N ILE A 81 16.31 -22.38 -15.06
CA ILE A 81 16.90 -22.90 -16.28
C ILE A 81 16.73 -24.40 -16.20
N PHE A 82 15.88 -24.97 -17.06
CA PHE A 82 15.75 -26.43 -17.22
C PHE A 82 17.06 -26.98 -17.79
N THR A 83 18.06 -27.19 -16.93
CA THR A 83 19.33 -27.83 -17.27
C THR A 83 19.21 -29.33 -17.13
N ASP A 84 18.11 -29.93 -17.60
CA ASP A 84 18.08 -31.38 -17.76
C ASP A 84 19.17 -31.70 -18.78
N THR A 85 20.26 -32.29 -18.29
CA THR A 85 21.27 -32.91 -19.14
C THR A 85 20.54 -33.94 -20.00
N PRO A 86 20.52 -33.83 -21.33
CA PRO A 86 19.92 -34.86 -22.15
C PRO A 86 20.71 -36.14 -21.88
N GLY A 87 20.08 -37.11 -21.22
CA GLY A 87 20.61 -38.44 -21.02
C GLY A 87 20.70 -39.13 -22.36
N PHE A 88 21.83 -38.95 -23.05
CA PHE A 88 22.35 -39.84 -24.08
C PHE A 88 23.49 -40.64 -23.49
#